data_AF-A0A126P057-F1
#
_entry.id   AF-A0A126P057-F1
#
_cell.length_a   1.000
_cell.length_b   1.000
_cell.length_c   1.000
_cell.angle_alpha   90.00
_cell.angle_beta   90.00
_cell.angle_gamma   90.00
#
_symmetry.space_group_name_H-M   'P 1'
#
loop_
_entity.id
_entity.type
_entity.pdbx_description
1 polymer ?
#
loop_
_entity_poly.entity_id
_entity_poly.type
_entity_poly.pdbx_seq_one_letter_code
_entity_poly.pdbx_strand_id
1 'polypeptide(L)' 'MATSDADKARLALDVFAHFETEPGELLAAGNLLSIAAMNGWETTAVVASYEHGQALGWFEDGPNGTVTLTQAGRAQI' A
#
# COMPACT_ATOMS: atom_id res chain seq x y z
N MET A 1 -18.50 -0.12 15.19
CA MET A 1 -17.20 -0.82 15.27
C MET A 1 -16.15 0.13 14.73
N ALA A 2 -15.07 0.40 15.46
CA ALA A 2 -13.94 1.12 14.89
C ALA A 2 -13.23 0.16 13.92
N THR A 3 -13.01 0.63 12.69
CA THR A 3 -12.19 -0.08 11.70
C THR A 3 -10.78 -0.25 12.28
N SER A 4 -10.24 -1.47 12.28
CA SER A 4 -8.88 -1.70 12.80
C SER A 4 -7.86 -1.04 11.88
N ASP A 5 -6.67 -0.69 12.38
CA ASP A 5 -5.63 -0.08 11.53
C ASP A 5 -5.17 -1.03 10.41
N ALA A 6 -5.24 -2.34 10.66
CA ALA A 6 -5.03 -3.38 9.65
C ALA A 6 -6.07 -3.32 8.53
N ASP A 7 -7.36 -3.14 8.87
CA ASP A 7 -8.43 -2.98 7.88
C ASP A 7 -8.25 -1.69 7.07
N LYS A 8 -7.77 -0.62 7.71
CA LYS A 8 -7.49 0.66 7.03
C LYS A 8 -6.33 0.55 6.06
N ALA A 9 -5.35 -0.31 6.33
CA ALA A 9 -4.17 -0.51 5.50
C ALA A 9 -4.38 -1.46 4.31
N ARG A 10 -5.57 -2.09 4.21
CA ARG A 10 -5.86 -3.12 3.20
C ARG A 10 -5.80 -2.61 1.75
N LEU A 11 -6.29 -1.40 1.49
CA LEU A 11 -6.36 -0.87 0.12
C LEU A 11 -4.98 -0.75 -0.53
N ALA A 12 -3.97 -0.34 0.23
CA ALA A 12 -2.60 -0.28 -0.25
C ALA A 12 -2.05 -1.69 -0.52
N LEU A 13 -2.35 -2.69 0.31
CA LEU A 13 -1.96 -4.09 0.06
C LEU A 13 -2.53 -4.61 -1.27
N ASP A 14 -3.79 -4.27 -1.57
CA ASP A 14 -4.43 -4.67 -2.83
C ASP A 14 -3.70 -4.09 -4.06
N VAL A 15 -3.11 -2.89 -3.94
CA VAL A 15 -2.24 -2.32 -4.99
C VAL A 15 -0.99 -3.18 -5.18
N PHE A 16 -0.26 -3.50 -4.11
CA PHE A 16 0.96 -4.31 -4.22
C PHE A 16 0.65 -5.73 -4.71
N ALA A 17 -0.49 -6.30 -4.31
CA ALA A 17 -0.97 -7.59 -4.79
C ALA A 17 -1.24 -7.57 -6.31
N HIS A 18 -1.80 -6.47 -6.84
CA HIS A 18 -2.04 -6.31 -8.28
C HIS A 18 -0.76 -6.38 -9.11
N PHE A 19 0.34 -5.85 -8.60
CA PHE A 19 1.65 -5.90 -9.26
C PHE A 19 2.48 -7.13 -8.88
N GLU A 20 1.90 -8.06 -8.11
CA GLU A 20 2.59 -9.24 -7.57
C GLU A 20 3.90 -8.89 -6.85
N THR A 21 3.99 -7.69 -6.26
CA THR A 21 5.25 -7.14 -5.71
C THR A 21 5.78 -8.02 -4.59
N GLU A 22 7.05 -8.38 -4.69
CA GLU A 22 7.78 -9.13 -3.66
C GLU A 22 8.42 -8.18 -2.61
N PRO A 23 8.69 -8.67 -1.39
CA PRO A 23 9.36 -7.88 -0.37
C PRO A 23 10.68 -7.26 -0.85
N GLY A 24 10.85 -5.96 -0.62
CA GLY A 24 12.04 -5.22 -1.04
C GLY A 24 12.01 -4.71 -2.48
N GLU A 25 11.01 -5.08 -3.28
CA GLU A 25 10.79 -4.47 -4.59
C GLU A 25 10.19 -3.07 -4.47
N LEU A 26 10.59 -2.18 -5.39
CA LEU A 26 10.17 -0.80 -5.42
C LEU A 26 9.02 -0.61 -6.40
N LEU A 27 7.94 -0.02 -5.91
CA LEU A 27 6.82 0.42 -6.73
C LEU A 27 6.82 1.96 -6.78
N ALA A 28 6.61 2.57 -7.94
CA ALA A 28 6.45 4.02 -8.00
C ALA A 28 5.18 4.43 -7.24
N ALA A 29 5.23 5.48 -6.41
CA ALA A 29 4.05 5.94 -5.66
C ALA A 29 2.88 6.31 -6.60
N GLY A 30 3.18 6.76 -7.82
CA GLY A 30 2.19 6.99 -8.86
C GLY A 30 1.37 5.75 -9.23
N ASN A 31 1.91 4.54 -9.06
CA ASN A 31 1.18 3.30 -9.34
C ASN A 31 0.04 3.07 -8.35
N LEU A 32 0.16 3.52 -7.10
CA LEU A 32 -0.94 3.49 -6.13
C LEU A 32 -2.12 4.33 -6.64
N LEU A 33 -1.81 5.51 -7.22
CA LEU A 33 -2.83 6.41 -7.77
C LEU A 33 -3.46 5.83 -9.04
N SER A 34 -2.67 5.18 -9.90
CA SER A 34 -3.17 4.50 -11.10
C SER A 34 -4.14 3.38 -10.74
N ILE A 35 -3.80 2.53 -9.76
CA ILE A 35 -4.70 1.46 -9.30
C ILE A 35 -5.94 2.03 -8.61
N ALA A 36 -5.81 3.11 -7.84
CA ALA A 36 -6.96 3.81 -7.26
C ALA A 36 -7.94 4.24 -8.37
N ALA A 37 -7.43 4.92 -9.40
CA ALA A 37 -8.25 5.38 -10.52
C ALA A 37 -8.89 4.22 -11.29
N MET A 38 -8.14 3.14 -11.54
CA MET A 38 -8.65 1.95 -12.24
C MET A 38 -9.81 1.27 -11.50
N ASN A 39 -9.79 1.29 -10.17
CA ASN A 39 -10.83 0.68 -9.34
C ASN A 39 -11.90 1.66 -8.85
N GLY A 40 -11.83 2.94 -9.25
CA GLY A 40 -12.75 3.98 -8.79
C GLY A 40 -12.61 4.30 -7.30
N TRP A 41 -11.44 4.07 -6.71
CA TRP A 41 -11.15 4.41 -5.33
C TRP A 41 -10.76 5.87 -5.20
N GLU A 42 -11.12 6.47 -4.07
CA GLU A 42 -10.62 7.79 -3.69
C GLU A 42 -9.12 7.73 -3.44
N THR A 43 -8.35 8.57 -4.13
CA THR A 43 -6.89 8.63 -3.99
C THR A 43 -6.46 8.87 -2.54
N THR A 44 -7.20 9.70 -1.81
CA THR A 44 -6.94 10.00 -0.40
C THR A 44 -7.10 8.78 0.49
N ALA A 45 -8.00 7.84 0.15
CA ALA A 45 -8.17 6.60 0.89
C ALA A 45 -6.99 5.64 0.69
N VAL A 46 -6.43 5.57 -0.52
CA VAL A 46 -5.24 4.75 -0.80
C VAL A 46 -4.00 5.32 -0.13
N VAL A 47 -3.83 6.64 -0.15
CA VAL A 47 -2.72 7.31 0.56
C VAL A 47 -2.84 7.10 2.08
N ALA A 48 -4.02 7.31 2.67
CA ALA A 48 -4.23 7.04 4.09
C ALA A 48 -4.00 5.56 4.44
N SER A 49 -4.40 4.65 3.56
CA SER A 49 -4.13 3.21 3.73
C SER A 49 -2.64 2.90 3.73
N TYR A 50 -1.87 3.55 2.86
CA TYR A 50 -0.42 3.42 2.86
C TYR A 50 0.19 3.93 4.18
N GLU A 51 -0.20 5.11 4.65
CA GLU A 51 0.26 5.69 5.92
C GLU A 51 -0.05 4.77 7.13
N HIS A 52 -1.25 4.19 7.15
CA HIS A 52 -1.61 3.20 8.17
C HIS A 52 -0.74 1.95 8.08
N GLY A 53 -0.46 1.45 6.87
CA GLY A 53 0.43 0.31 6.67
C GLY A 53 1.88 0.61 7.05
N GLN A 54 2.38 1.83 6.84
CA GLN A 54 3.69 2.26 7.33
C GLN A 54 3.76 2.22 8.86
N ALA A 55 2.72 2.71 9.55
CA ALA A 55 2.65 2.65 11.01
C ALA A 55 2.64 1.20 11.56
N LEU A 56 2.17 0.24 10.76
CA LEU A 56 2.19 -1.20 11.06
C LEU A 56 3.50 -1.89 10.60
N GLY A 57 4.40 -1.18 9.93
CA GLY A 57 5.65 -1.72 9.37
C GLY A 57 5.46 -2.56 8.11
N TRP A 58 4.33 -2.43 7.42
CA TRP A 58 4.01 -3.19 6.20
C TRP A 58 4.59 -2.58 4.94
N PHE A 59 4.81 -1.26 4.96
CA PHE A 59 5.38 -0.51 3.85
C PHE A 59 6.47 0.43 4.34
N GLU A 60 7.35 0.80 3.42
CA GLU A 60 8.44 1.75 3.66
C GLU A 60 8.57 2.70 2.47
N ASP A 61 8.97 3.95 2.73
CA ASP A 61 9.30 4.88 1.66
C ASP A 61 10.61 4.46 0.99
N GLY A 62 10.57 4.39 -0.35
CA GLY A 62 11.73 4.16 -1.18
C GLY A 62 12.32 5.46 -1.73
N PRO A 63 13.51 5.41 -2.35
CA PRO A 63 14.11 6.58 -2.98
C PRO A 63 13.26 7.10 -4.15
N ASN A 64 13.39 8.38 -4.48
CA ASN A 64 12.80 8.99 -5.68
C ASN A 64 11.27 8.83 -5.83
N GLY A 65 10.52 8.88 -4.71
CA GLY A 65 9.06 8.77 -4.75
C GLY A 65 8.57 7.36 -5.06
N THR A 66 9.35 6.35 -4.70
CA THR A 66 8.94 4.95 -4.70
C THR A 66 8.48 4.53 -3.31
N VAL A 67 7.82 3.39 -3.24
CA VAL A 67 7.35 2.74 -2.02
C VAL A 67 7.72 1.26 -2.09
N THR A 68 7.95 0.66 -0.94
CA THR A 68 8.43 -0.71 -0.80
C THR A 68 7.45 -1.54 0.01
N LEU A 69 7.21 -2.78 -0.41
CA LEU A 69 6.51 -3.78 0.41
C LEU A 69 7.52 -4.46 1.35
N THR A 70 7.24 -4.52 2.65
CA THR A 70 8.08 -5.26 3.60
C THR A 70 7.67 -6.73 3.69
N GLN A 71 8.50 -7.55 4.32
CA GLN A 71 8.15 -8.95 4.63
C GLN A 71 6.87 -9.04 5.49
N ALA A 72 6.67 -8.09 6.41
CA ALA A 72 5.49 -8.05 7.27
C ALA A 72 4.23 -7.71 6.46
N GLY A 73 4.33 -6.77 5.52
CA GLY A 73 3.23 -6.44 4.60
C GLY A 73 2.86 -7.59 3.68
N ARG A 74 3.87 -8.27 3.10
CA ARG A 74 3.63 -9.45 2.24
C ARG A 74 2.90 -10.57 2.96
N ALA A 75 3.11 -10.74 4.27
CA ALA A 75 2.39 -11.75 5.05
C ALA A 75 0.89 -11.45 5.24
N GLN A 76 0.40 -10.29 4.78
CA GLN A 76 -1.01 -9.88 4.85
C GLN A 76 -1.74 -9.94 3.50
N ILE A 77 -1.02 -10.23 2.41
CA ILE A 77 -1.55 -10.42 1.05
C ILE A 77 -1.90 -11.90 0.86
#